data_AF-A0A2N3CBS4-F1
#
_entry.id   AF-A0A2N3CBS4-F1
#
_cell.length_a   1.000
_cell.length_b   1.000
_cell.length_c   1.000
_cell.angle_alpha   90.00
_cell.angle_beta   90.00
_cell.angle_gamma   90.00
#
_symmetry.space_group_name_H-M   'P 1'
#
loop_
_entity.id
_entity.type
_entity.pdbx_description
1 polymer ?
#
loop_
_entity_poly.entity_id
_entity_poly.type
_entity_poly.pdbx_seq_one_letter_code
_entity_poly.pdbx_strand_id
1 'polypeptide(L)'
;MTSLTRFSALLLTGAGLSVLAACGPGAPPPAAPAPVETGNTLVAEAAGEDAHDAHGKDHAEDEAHAYHEDDEHEHDHDHAGGTAHVHGIADLAFAVEGGKLTAELISPLANFGLSEAEGIITDEVKAALPGLITLTGGNCTADTPVAEVDTSSGHTDGHVNFSWTCANLGNVSAARFAGFTAFPGFETVNAVFVGDTVQKAAALTPSAPELSLK
;
A
#
# COMPACT_ATOMS: atom_id res chain seq x y z
N MET A 1 -11.26 -58.62 -44.56
CA MET A 1 -11.00 -58.08 -45.91
C MET A 1 -10.31 -56.75 -45.75
N THR A 2 -9.12 -56.66 -46.31
CA THR A 2 -8.03 -55.74 -45.97
C THR A 2 -7.93 -54.66 -47.04
N SER A 3 -7.73 -53.39 -46.66
CA SER A 3 -6.97 -52.39 -47.44
C SER A 3 -6.80 -51.13 -46.58
N LEU A 4 -5.60 -50.90 -46.02
CA LEU A 4 -4.42 -50.25 -46.63
C LEU A 4 -4.50 -48.70 -46.64
N THR A 5 -4.01 -48.15 -45.53
CA THR A 5 -3.04 -47.06 -45.40
C THR A 5 -2.64 -46.29 -46.67
N ARG A 6 -2.73 -44.95 -46.61
CA ARG A 6 -1.68 -44.06 -47.15
C ARG A 6 -1.45 -42.87 -46.24
N PHE A 7 -0.33 -42.94 -45.53
CA PHE A 7 0.40 -41.80 -45.00
C PHE A 7 0.84 -40.90 -46.17
N SER A 8 0.73 -39.59 -46.00
CA SER A 8 1.50 -38.62 -46.79
C SER A 8 1.97 -37.53 -45.85
N ALA A 9 3.18 -37.73 -45.35
CA ALA A 9 4.01 -36.67 -44.81
C ALA A 9 4.52 -35.85 -46.00
N LEU A 10 4.26 -34.54 -45.99
CA LEU A 10 5.00 -33.59 -46.82
C LEU A 10 5.76 -32.66 -45.87
N LEU A 11 7.06 -32.94 -45.75
CA LEU A 11 8.07 -32.01 -45.25
C LEU A 11 8.18 -30.86 -46.26
N LEU A 12 7.96 -29.62 -45.83
CA LEU A 12 8.43 -28.44 -46.54
C LEU A 12 9.26 -27.57 -45.60
N THR A 13 10.56 -27.62 -45.84
CA THR A 13 11.64 -26.80 -45.32
C THR A 13 11.57 -25.37 -45.87
N GLY A 14 11.96 -24.39 -45.04
CA GLY A 14 12.38 -23.04 -45.46
C GLY A 14 11.27 -21.98 -45.36
N ALA A 15 11.48 -20.77 -44.86
CA ALA A 15 12.70 -20.03 -44.62
C ALA A 15 12.53 -19.15 -43.37
N GLY A 16 13.57 -19.09 -42.54
CA GLY A 16 13.66 -18.14 -41.45
C GLY A 16 13.77 -16.72 -42.02
N LEU A 17 12.76 -15.89 -41.75
CA LEU A 17 12.80 -14.46 -41.99
C LEU A 17 13.32 -13.79 -40.72
N SER A 18 14.65 -13.69 -40.61
CA SER A 18 15.30 -12.86 -39.60
C SER A 18 15.06 -11.39 -39.93
N VAL A 19 14.13 -10.75 -39.22
CA VAL A 19 13.98 -9.30 -39.24
C VAL A 19 15.11 -8.71 -38.40
N LEU A 20 16.14 -8.21 -39.08
CA LEU A 20 17.16 -7.33 -38.49
C LEU A 20 16.48 -6.03 -38.08
N ALA A 21 16.27 -5.84 -36.77
CA ALA A 21 15.94 -4.55 -36.19
C ALA A 21 17.15 -3.62 -36.36
N ALA A 22 17.05 -2.67 -37.29
CA ALA A 22 18.02 -1.61 -37.45
C ALA A 22 17.89 -0.62 -36.28
N CYS A 23 18.85 -0.62 -35.35
CA CYS A 23 19.06 0.48 -34.42
C CYS A 23 19.63 1.67 -35.21
N GLY A 24 18.80 2.68 -35.46
CA GLY A 24 19.30 4.02 -35.80
C GLY A 24 19.95 4.66 -34.58
N PRO A 25 20.93 5.56 -34.74
CA PRO A 25 21.46 6.34 -33.63
C PRO A 25 20.38 7.32 -33.14
N GLY A 26 19.73 6.96 -32.03
CA GLY A 26 18.86 7.89 -31.30
C GLY A 26 19.70 9.06 -30.80
N ALA A 27 19.25 10.28 -31.08
CA ALA A 27 19.83 11.49 -30.50
C ALA A 27 19.79 11.38 -28.97
N PRO A 28 20.86 11.79 -28.26
CA PRO A 28 20.85 11.79 -26.80
C PRO A 28 19.74 12.73 -26.29
N PRO A 29 19.03 12.36 -25.22
CA PRO A 29 18.07 13.26 -24.58
C PRO A 29 18.76 14.54 -24.12
N PRO A 30 18.07 15.69 -24.12
CA PRO A 30 18.63 16.93 -23.60
C PRO A 30 19.04 16.75 -22.13
N ALA A 31 20.22 17.27 -21.79
CA ALA A 31 20.76 17.23 -20.45
C ALA A 31 19.75 17.81 -19.44
N ALA A 32 19.54 17.08 -18.34
CA ALA A 32 18.81 17.60 -17.19
C ALA A 32 19.50 18.87 -16.65
N PRO A 33 18.74 19.88 -16.20
CA PRO A 33 19.34 21.02 -15.52
C PRO A 33 20.05 20.55 -14.24
N ALA A 34 21.25 21.08 -14.03
CA ALA A 34 22.07 20.79 -12.86
C ALA A 34 21.32 21.11 -11.55
N PRO A 35 21.58 20.38 -10.46
CA PRO A 35 21.08 20.74 -9.13
C PRO A 35 21.58 22.13 -8.76
N VAL A 36 20.66 22.98 -8.32
CA VAL A 36 21.01 24.28 -7.75
C VAL A 36 21.52 24.00 -6.34
N GLU A 37 22.83 24.21 -6.13
CA GLU A 37 23.47 24.16 -4.82
C GLU A 37 22.88 25.27 -3.93
N THR A 38 21.91 24.94 -3.10
CA THR A 38 21.50 25.79 -1.98
C THR A 38 22.54 25.70 -0.88
N GLY A 39 23.35 26.75 -0.76
CA GLY A 39 24.42 26.90 0.21
C GLY A 39 23.93 26.73 1.65
N ASN A 40 24.49 25.70 2.29
CA ASN A 40 24.44 25.47 3.73
C ASN A 40 25.16 26.62 4.46
N THR A 41 24.41 27.54 5.05
CA THR A 41 24.98 28.53 5.97
C THR A 41 24.88 27.97 7.38
N LEU A 42 25.99 27.42 7.85
CA LEU A 42 26.23 27.07 9.24
C LEU A 42 26.28 28.36 10.07
N VAL A 43 25.36 28.52 11.01
CA VAL A 43 25.55 29.43 12.14
C VAL A 43 25.83 28.56 13.35
N ALA A 44 27.04 28.70 13.87
CA ALA A 44 27.51 28.08 15.09
C ALA A 44 27.27 29.05 16.26
N GLU A 45 26.53 28.63 17.27
CA GLU A 45 26.58 29.17 18.64
C GLU A 45 26.38 27.96 19.57
N ALA A 46 27.47 27.41 20.11
CA ALA A 46 28.08 27.76 21.39
C ALA A 46 27.43 27.03 22.57
N ALA A 47 28.24 26.15 23.18
CA ALA A 47 27.95 25.39 24.37
C ALA A 47 27.58 26.31 25.55
N GLY A 48 26.52 25.93 26.25
CA GLY A 48 26.14 26.45 27.56
C GLY A 48 25.97 25.28 28.51
N GLU A 49 26.69 25.35 29.62
CA GLU A 49 26.93 24.31 30.61
C GLU A 49 25.72 24.13 31.55
N ASP A 50 25.50 22.87 31.94
CA ASP A 50 25.33 22.38 33.31
C ASP A 50 24.36 23.13 34.25
N ALA A 51 23.22 22.50 34.55
CA ALA A 51 22.56 22.60 35.86
C ALA A 51 21.62 21.41 36.07
N HIS A 52 22.17 20.39 36.73
CA HIS A 52 21.44 19.35 37.43
C HIS A 52 20.48 19.95 38.46
N ASP A 53 19.17 19.69 38.34
CA ASP A 53 18.22 19.88 39.43
C ASP A 53 17.86 18.54 40.06
N ALA A 54 18.07 18.50 41.36
CA ALA A 54 18.04 17.33 42.22
C ALA A 54 16.68 17.25 42.91
N HIS A 55 15.91 16.20 42.61
CA HIS A 55 14.88 15.75 43.54
C HIS A 55 15.33 14.47 44.21
N GLY A 56 16.08 14.68 45.30
CA GLY A 56 16.24 13.70 46.36
C GLY A 56 14.88 13.32 46.93
N LYS A 57 14.60 12.02 46.92
CA LYS A 57 13.74 11.37 47.88
C LYS A 57 14.58 10.33 48.60
N ASP A 58 15.18 10.80 49.67
CA ASP A 58 15.44 10.11 50.92
C ASP A 58 14.51 8.90 51.15
N HIS A 59 15.07 7.71 50.95
CA HIS A 59 14.61 6.47 51.57
C HIS A 59 15.78 5.89 52.36
N ALA A 60 15.63 5.93 53.68
CA ALA A 60 16.58 5.39 54.63
C ALA A 60 16.60 3.86 54.63
N GLU A 61 17.79 3.39 54.97
CA GLU A 61 18.39 2.06 55.04
C GLU A 61 17.58 0.81 55.46
N ASP A 62 18.06 -0.30 54.88
CA ASP A 62 18.29 -1.66 55.41
C ASP A 62 17.11 -2.62 55.66
N GLU A 63 17.05 -3.71 54.89
CA GLU A 63 16.99 -5.11 55.39
C GLU A 63 17.39 -6.13 54.30
N ALA A 64 18.42 -6.92 54.63
CA ALA A 64 18.87 -8.23 54.16
C ALA A 64 18.43 -8.83 52.79
N HIS A 65 19.44 -9.12 51.98
CA HIS A 65 19.41 -9.93 50.76
C HIS A 65 18.96 -11.38 51.00
N ALA A 66 17.87 -11.78 50.36
CA ALA A 66 17.54 -13.18 50.07
C ALA A 66 17.58 -13.39 48.55
N TYR A 67 18.49 -14.25 48.12
CA TYR A 67 18.64 -14.73 46.76
C TYR A 67 17.35 -15.41 46.29
N HIS A 68 16.75 -14.88 45.23
CA HIS A 68 15.98 -15.68 44.29
C HIS A 68 16.44 -15.28 42.88
N GLU A 69 17.28 -16.17 42.33
CA GLU A 69 17.35 -16.41 40.89
C GLU A 69 15.93 -16.78 40.44
N ASP A 70 15.40 -16.02 39.47
CA ASP A 70 14.82 -16.56 38.26
C ASP A 70 14.63 -15.38 37.29
N ASP A 71 15.56 -15.31 36.33
CA ASP A 71 15.48 -14.49 35.13
C ASP A 71 14.29 -14.98 34.29
N GLU A 72 13.09 -14.54 34.63
CA GLU A 72 11.87 -14.87 33.88
C GLU A 72 11.60 -13.79 32.85
N HIS A 73 12.37 -13.91 31.76
CA HIS A 73 12.04 -13.50 30.40
C HIS A 73 11.10 -12.29 30.29
N GLU A 74 11.68 -11.09 30.21
CA GLU A 74 11.04 -10.03 29.43
C GLU A 74 10.88 -10.59 28.02
N HIS A 75 9.68 -11.08 27.74
CA HIS A 75 9.20 -11.22 26.38
C HIS A 75 9.17 -9.79 25.84
N ASP A 76 10.29 -9.37 25.26
CA ASP A 76 10.30 -8.40 24.18
C ASP A 76 9.43 -9.06 23.11
N HIS A 77 8.13 -8.85 23.26
CA HIS A 77 7.23 -8.95 22.16
C HIS A 77 7.76 -7.89 21.22
N ASP A 78 8.62 -8.33 20.30
CA ASP A 78 8.69 -7.80 18.96
C ASP A 78 7.24 -7.79 18.47
N HIS A 79 6.48 -6.80 18.90
CA HIS A 79 5.35 -6.30 18.17
C HIS A 79 5.99 -6.01 16.84
N ALA A 80 5.70 -6.85 15.84
CA ALA A 80 5.82 -6.46 14.46
C ALA A 80 4.94 -5.22 14.32
N GLY A 81 5.51 -4.09 14.75
CA GLY A 81 4.77 -2.94 15.22
C GLY A 81 4.06 -2.39 14.02
N GLY A 82 2.73 -2.43 14.06
CA GLY A 82 1.93 -1.72 13.09
C GLY A 82 2.48 -0.31 12.99
N THR A 83 2.82 0.10 11.76
CA THR A 83 3.34 1.42 11.45
C THR A 83 2.44 2.45 12.13
N ALA A 84 3.02 3.41 12.86
CA ALA A 84 2.26 4.57 13.31
C ALA A 84 1.61 5.21 12.07
N HIS A 85 0.29 5.11 11.97
CA HIS A 85 -0.41 5.66 10.82
C HIS A 85 -0.52 7.18 10.95
N VAL A 86 -0.58 7.85 9.81
CA VAL A 86 -0.67 9.30 9.74
C VAL A 86 -2.08 9.65 9.29
N HIS A 87 -2.78 10.45 10.09
CA HIS A 87 -4.08 11.01 9.68
C HIS A 87 -3.93 11.75 8.34
N GLY A 88 -4.90 11.63 7.46
CA GLY A 88 -4.81 12.11 6.08
C GLY A 88 -4.24 11.08 5.11
N ILE A 89 -3.50 10.06 5.57
CA ILE A 89 -2.83 9.08 4.72
C ILE A 89 -3.49 7.71 4.88
N ALA A 90 -3.68 7.02 3.76
CA ALA A 90 -4.10 5.63 3.72
C ALA A 90 -3.32 4.85 2.66
N ASP A 91 -3.28 3.53 2.80
CA ASP A 91 -2.66 2.63 1.84
C ASP A 91 -3.73 1.81 1.13
N LEU A 92 -3.61 1.67 -0.20
CA LEU A 92 -4.56 0.96 -1.04
C LEU A 92 -3.84 0.01 -1.97
N ALA A 93 -3.95 -1.30 -1.71
CA ALA A 93 -3.33 -2.32 -2.54
C ALA A 93 -4.36 -3.01 -3.42
N PHE A 94 -4.13 -3.06 -4.72
CA PHE A 94 -4.91 -3.84 -5.68
C PHE A 94 -4.14 -5.08 -6.13
N ALA A 95 -4.85 -6.20 -6.25
CA ALA A 95 -4.28 -7.45 -6.77
C ALA A 95 -5.27 -8.21 -7.66
N VAL A 96 -4.73 -9.06 -8.53
CA VAL A 96 -5.53 -10.06 -9.27
C VAL A 96 -5.36 -11.41 -8.59
N GLU A 97 -6.45 -11.96 -8.06
CA GLU A 97 -6.44 -13.26 -7.39
C GLU A 97 -7.67 -14.07 -7.77
N GLY A 98 -7.49 -15.36 -8.11
CA GLY A 98 -8.61 -16.26 -8.39
C GLY A 98 -9.54 -15.80 -9.52
N GLY A 99 -9.03 -15.00 -10.47
CA GLY A 99 -9.82 -14.41 -11.56
C GLY A 99 -10.67 -13.19 -11.15
N LYS A 100 -10.49 -12.68 -9.93
CA LYS A 100 -11.10 -11.45 -9.42
C LYS A 100 -10.06 -10.35 -9.32
N LEU A 101 -10.53 -9.11 -9.39
CA LEU A 101 -9.77 -7.96 -8.90
C LEU A 101 -10.13 -7.78 -7.42
N THR A 102 -9.13 -7.69 -6.56
CA THR A 102 -9.28 -7.42 -5.13
C THR A 102 -8.58 -6.12 -4.78
N ALA A 103 -9.02 -5.48 -3.70
CA ALA A 103 -8.29 -4.39 -3.10
C ALA A 103 -8.41 -4.38 -1.57
N GLU A 104 -7.37 -3.96 -0.88
CA GLU A 104 -7.40 -3.68 0.55
C GLU A 104 -7.05 -2.21 0.78
N LEU A 105 -7.93 -1.50 1.47
CA LEU A 105 -7.68 -0.15 1.99
C LEU A 105 -7.38 -0.27 3.48
N ILE A 106 -6.20 0.16 3.90
CA ILE A 106 -5.81 0.31 5.30
C ILE A 106 -5.75 1.79 5.60
N SER A 107 -6.47 2.23 6.62
CA SER A 107 -6.59 3.64 6.94
C SER A 107 -6.91 3.89 8.41
N PRO A 108 -6.33 4.93 9.04
CA PRO A 108 -6.81 5.45 10.30
C PRO A 108 -8.34 5.66 10.27
N LEU A 109 -9.02 5.32 11.36
CA LEU A 109 -10.46 5.61 11.49
C LEU A 109 -10.76 7.11 11.37
N ALA A 110 -9.82 7.96 11.77
CA ALA A 110 -9.93 9.41 11.63
C ALA A 110 -10.16 9.86 10.17
N ASN A 111 -9.62 9.15 9.19
CA ASN A 111 -9.81 9.51 7.77
C ASN A 111 -11.26 9.30 7.32
N PHE A 112 -11.98 8.35 7.93
CA PHE A 112 -13.41 8.15 7.74
C PHE A 112 -14.27 9.10 8.59
N GLY A 113 -13.65 10.00 9.36
CA GLY A 113 -14.34 10.88 10.32
C GLY A 113 -14.80 10.17 11.59
N LEU A 114 -14.21 9.03 11.92
CA LEU A 114 -14.57 8.20 13.06
C LEU A 114 -13.59 8.37 14.22
N SER A 115 -14.06 8.04 15.43
CA SER A 115 -13.22 8.01 16.64
C SER A 115 -12.36 6.76 16.67
N GLU A 116 -11.04 6.93 16.78
CA GLU A 116 -10.10 5.82 16.98
C GLU A 116 -10.30 5.15 18.35
N ALA A 117 -10.63 5.94 19.38
CA ALA A 117 -10.88 5.40 20.72
C ALA A 117 -12.12 4.48 20.78
N GLU A 118 -13.07 4.64 19.87
CA GLU A 118 -14.27 3.79 19.81
C GLU A 118 -14.00 2.48 19.07
N GLY A 119 -13.08 2.47 18.10
CA GLY A 119 -12.74 1.26 17.35
C GLY A 119 -13.89 0.66 16.55
N ILE A 120 -14.80 1.49 16.06
CA ILE A 120 -16.01 1.03 15.37
C ILE A 120 -16.16 1.73 14.01
N ILE A 121 -16.29 0.93 12.96
CA ILE A 121 -16.77 1.41 11.66
C ILE A 121 -18.30 1.42 11.70
N THR A 122 -18.88 2.63 11.64
CA THR A 122 -20.33 2.82 11.74
C THR A 122 -21.07 2.30 10.51
N ASP A 123 -22.38 2.08 10.65
CA ASP A 123 -23.22 1.62 9.54
C ASP A 123 -23.33 2.67 8.41
N GLU A 124 -23.21 3.95 8.74
CA GLU A 124 -23.13 5.04 7.76
C GLU A 124 -21.87 4.91 6.88
N VAL A 125 -20.71 4.70 7.50
CA VAL A 125 -19.46 4.48 6.76
C VAL A 125 -19.56 3.20 5.93
N LYS A 126 -20.07 2.10 6.50
CA LYS A 126 -20.28 0.83 5.78
C LYS A 126 -21.16 1.00 4.55
N ALA A 127 -22.22 1.81 4.64
CA ALA A 127 -23.10 2.08 3.51
C ALA A 127 -22.42 2.88 2.38
N ALA A 128 -21.40 3.67 2.69
CA ALA A 128 -20.62 4.43 1.72
C ALA A 128 -19.49 3.63 1.06
N LEU A 129 -18.99 2.56 1.71
CA LEU A 129 -17.85 1.77 1.21
C LEU A 129 -17.98 1.32 -0.25
N PRO A 130 -19.13 0.82 -0.74
CA PRO A 130 -19.25 0.39 -2.15
C PRO A 130 -18.94 1.50 -3.18
N GLY A 131 -19.05 2.77 -2.78
CA GLY A 131 -18.77 3.93 -3.62
C GLY A 131 -17.33 4.44 -3.56
N LEU A 132 -16.45 3.86 -2.72
CA LEU A 132 -15.10 4.37 -2.52
C LEU A 132 -14.17 4.16 -3.71
N ILE A 133 -14.40 3.11 -4.49
CA ILE A 133 -13.54 2.75 -5.61
C ILE A 133 -14.39 2.50 -6.85
N THR A 134 -14.05 3.19 -7.94
CA THR A 134 -14.68 2.97 -9.25
C THR A 134 -13.66 2.48 -10.25
N LEU A 135 -13.99 1.40 -10.96
CA LEU A 135 -13.14 0.80 -11.99
C LEU A 135 -13.53 1.31 -13.37
N THR A 136 -12.54 1.51 -14.23
CA THR A 136 -12.73 1.82 -15.65
C THR A 136 -12.47 0.59 -16.50
N GLY A 137 -13.48 0.17 -17.26
CA GLY A 137 -13.41 -0.98 -18.17
C GLY A 137 -13.76 -2.32 -17.52
N GLY A 138 -13.57 -3.41 -18.26
CA GLY A 138 -13.70 -4.80 -17.79
C GLY A 138 -15.11 -5.31 -17.43
N ASN A 139 -16.13 -4.46 -17.42
CA ASN A 139 -17.52 -4.77 -17.04
C ASN A 139 -17.57 -5.50 -15.69
N CYS A 140 -17.11 -4.80 -14.65
CA CYS A 140 -16.98 -5.33 -13.31
C CYS A 140 -18.24 -5.12 -12.47
N THR A 141 -18.60 -6.14 -11.70
CA THR A 141 -19.61 -6.08 -10.65
C THR A 141 -18.90 -6.14 -9.30
N ALA A 142 -19.16 -5.16 -8.43
CA ALA A 142 -18.60 -5.13 -7.08
C ALA A 142 -19.36 -6.10 -6.16
N ASP A 143 -18.62 -6.84 -5.35
CA ASP A 143 -19.15 -7.53 -4.17
C ASP A 143 -19.30 -6.51 -3.01
N THR A 144 -20.08 -6.84 -1.97
CA THR A 144 -20.19 -5.99 -0.77
C THR A 144 -18.83 -5.93 -0.07
N PRO A 145 -18.26 -4.74 0.20
CA PRO A 145 -17.00 -4.62 0.92
C PRO A 145 -17.11 -5.17 2.34
N VAL A 146 -16.02 -5.79 2.81
CA VAL A 146 -15.90 -6.27 4.20
C VAL A 146 -14.97 -5.32 4.94
N ALA A 147 -15.43 -4.83 6.08
CA ALA A 147 -14.71 -3.87 6.90
C ALA A 147 -14.47 -4.43 8.30
N GLU A 148 -13.23 -4.35 8.75
CA GLU A 148 -12.78 -4.74 10.08
C GLU A 148 -11.87 -3.67 10.68
N VAL A 149 -11.67 -3.76 11.99
CA VAL A 149 -10.84 -2.82 12.74
C VAL A 149 -9.70 -3.57 13.38
N ASP A 150 -8.48 -3.10 13.17
CA ASP A 150 -7.28 -3.57 13.88
C ASP A 150 -6.90 -2.56 14.96
N THR A 151 -6.65 -3.07 16.18
CA THR A 151 -6.24 -2.28 17.35
C THR A 151 -4.87 -2.72 17.89
N SER A 152 -4.13 -3.55 17.15
CA SER A 152 -2.93 -4.26 17.63
C SER A 152 -1.72 -3.35 17.91
N SER A 153 -1.70 -2.13 17.37
CA SER A 153 -0.56 -1.20 17.43
C SER A 153 -0.70 -0.06 18.46
N GLY A 154 -1.76 -0.07 19.28
CA GLY A 154 -2.12 1.09 20.12
C GLY A 154 -2.74 2.25 19.33
N HIS A 155 -2.84 2.09 18.01
CA HIS A 155 -3.64 2.89 17.11
C HIS A 155 -4.75 2.02 16.49
N THR A 156 -5.75 2.65 15.87
CA THR A 156 -6.94 1.96 15.37
C THR A 156 -7.13 2.17 13.87
N ASP A 157 -6.84 1.11 13.12
CA ASP A 157 -6.94 1.10 11.67
C ASP A 157 -8.21 0.40 11.20
N GLY A 158 -8.86 0.99 10.21
CA GLY A 158 -9.88 0.32 9.42
C GLY A 158 -9.24 -0.42 8.26
N HIS A 159 -9.50 -1.73 8.16
CA HIS A 159 -9.16 -2.55 7.01
C HIS A 159 -10.44 -2.79 6.19
N VAL A 160 -10.45 -2.35 4.94
CA VAL A 160 -11.59 -2.53 4.05
C VAL A 160 -11.18 -3.33 2.82
N ASN A 161 -11.76 -4.51 2.72
CA ASN A 161 -11.55 -5.44 1.62
C ASN A 161 -12.65 -5.27 0.56
N PHE A 162 -12.22 -5.01 -0.68
CA PHE A 162 -13.05 -4.88 -1.85
C PHE A 162 -12.79 -6.03 -2.83
N SER A 163 -13.83 -6.45 -3.55
CA SER A 163 -13.68 -7.43 -4.62
C SER A 163 -14.62 -7.14 -5.77
N TRP A 164 -14.14 -7.42 -6.99
CA TRP A 164 -14.91 -7.30 -8.20
C TRP A 164 -14.80 -8.55 -9.05
N THR A 165 -15.95 -8.97 -9.57
CA THR A 165 -16.02 -9.96 -10.64
C THR A 165 -16.15 -9.23 -11.97
N CYS A 166 -15.15 -9.34 -12.82
CA CYS A 166 -15.11 -8.66 -14.12
C CYS A 166 -15.30 -9.65 -15.26
N ALA A 167 -16.16 -9.31 -16.24
CA ALA A 167 -16.32 -10.14 -17.43
C ALA A 167 -15.04 -10.20 -18.28
N ASN A 168 -14.23 -9.13 -18.28
CA ASN A 168 -12.97 -9.04 -19.01
C ASN A 168 -11.90 -8.34 -18.17
N LEU A 169 -11.21 -9.08 -17.31
CA LEU A 169 -10.24 -8.50 -16.36
C LEU A 169 -9.11 -7.72 -17.04
N GLY A 170 -8.57 -8.21 -18.17
CA GLY A 170 -7.53 -7.51 -18.95
C GLY A 170 -7.98 -6.18 -19.58
N ASN A 171 -9.29 -5.89 -19.58
CA ASN A 171 -9.83 -4.62 -20.06
C ASN A 171 -9.97 -3.57 -18.96
N VAL A 172 -9.78 -3.91 -17.68
CA VAL A 172 -9.72 -2.91 -16.61
C VAL A 172 -8.46 -2.07 -16.80
N SER A 173 -8.62 -0.76 -16.97
CA SER A 173 -7.51 0.14 -17.30
C SER A 173 -7.11 1.08 -16.17
N ALA A 174 -8.04 1.38 -15.26
CA ALA A 174 -7.79 2.30 -14.16
C ALA A 174 -8.70 2.00 -12.97
N ALA A 175 -8.23 2.34 -11.77
CA ALA A 175 -9.02 2.42 -10.56
C ALA A 175 -8.96 3.84 -10.02
N ARG A 176 -10.12 4.42 -9.73
CA ARG A 176 -10.25 5.75 -9.13
C ARG A 176 -10.72 5.61 -7.68
N PHE A 177 -10.01 6.28 -6.77
CA PHE A 177 -10.45 6.44 -5.39
C PHE A 177 -11.39 7.64 -5.27
N ALA A 178 -12.67 7.38 -5.11
CA ALA A 178 -13.71 8.40 -4.93
C ALA A 178 -13.89 8.82 -3.45
N GLY A 179 -13.20 8.14 -2.52
CA GLY A 179 -13.30 8.39 -1.08
C GLY A 179 -12.98 9.81 -0.65
N PHE A 180 -12.10 10.53 -1.35
CA PHE A 180 -11.79 11.95 -1.07
C PHE A 180 -13.02 12.86 -1.00
N THR A 181 -14.09 12.54 -1.75
CA THR A 181 -15.32 13.35 -1.75
C THR A 181 -16.25 12.97 -0.59
N ALA A 182 -16.34 11.68 -0.27
CA ALA A 182 -17.21 11.19 0.81
C ALA A 182 -16.61 11.44 2.19
N PHE A 183 -15.28 11.41 2.27
CA PHE A 183 -14.51 11.45 3.51
C PHE A 183 -13.36 12.45 3.35
N PRO A 184 -13.56 13.72 3.76
CA PRO A 184 -12.55 14.76 3.65
C PRO A 184 -11.29 14.51 4.48
N GLY A 185 -11.33 13.55 5.41
CA GLY A 185 -10.17 13.12 6.18
C GLY A 185 -9.14 12.34 5.38
N PHE A 186 -9.44 11.91 4.15
CA PHE A 186 -8.41 11.43 3.23
C PHE A 186 -7.77 12.61 2.49
N GLU A 187 -6.44 12.70 2.55
CA GLU A 187 -5.63 13.69 1.82
C GLU A 187 -4.78 13.01 0.76
N THR A 188 -4.17 11.88 1.11
CA THR A 188 -3.33 11.07 0.23
C THR A 188 -3.69 9.60 0.39
N VAL A 189 -3.74 8.88 -0.73
CA VAL A 189 -3.84 7.41 -0.73
C VAL A 189 -2.66 6.83 -1.51
N ASN A 190 -1.78 6.11 -0.84
CA ASN A 190 -0.67 5.41 -1.50
C ASN A 190 -1.25 4.16 -2.16
N ALA A 191 -1.47 4.22 -3.47
CA ALA A 191 -2.07 3.14 -4.20
C ALA A 191 -1.01 2.31 -4.91
N VAL A 192 -1.09 0.99 -4.78
CA VAL A 192 -0.27 0.03 -5.53
C VAL A 192 -1.16 -0.94 -6.28
N PHE A 193 -0.73 -1.37 -7.45
CA PHE A 193 -1.36 -2.45 -8.20
C PHE A 193 -0.31 -3.50 -8.55
N VAL A 194 -0.64 -4.75 -8.29
CA VAL A 194 0.16 -5.92 -8.67
C VAL A 194 -0.70 -6.83 -9.55
N GLY A 195 -0.38 -6.88 -10.83
CA GLY A 195 -0.93 -7.85 -11.78
C GLY A 195 0.13 -8.83 -12.27
N ASP A 196 -0.27 -9.79 -13.10
CA ASP A 196 0.61 -10.88 -13.55
C ASP A 196 1.87 -10.41 -14.29
N THR A 197 1.77 -9.27 -15.00
CA THR A 197 2.84 -8.75 -15.88
C THR A 197 3.19 -7.29 -15.63
N VAL A 198 2.43 -6.61 -14.75
CA VAL A 198 2.52 -5.17 -14.54
C VAL A 198 2.40 -4.88 -13.05
N GLN A 199 3.29 -4.01 -12.55
CA GLN A 199 3.19 -3.40 -11.24
C GLN A 199 3.19 -1.88 -11.39
N LYS A 200 2.33 -1.20 -10.61
CA LYS A 200 2.22 0.26 -10.60
C LYS A 200 2.09 0.76 -9.17
N ALA A 201 2.52 1.98 -8.94
CA ALA A 201 2.30 2.70 -7.69
C ALA A 201 2.09 4.19 -7.98
N ALA A 202 1.24 4.84 -7.20
CA ALA A 202 1.03 6.27 -7.24
C ALA A 202 0.49 6.78 -5.90
N ALA A 203 0.87 8.00 -5.51
CA ALA A 203 0.18 8.74 -4.46
C ALA A 203 -1.05 9.42 -5.08
N LEU A 204 -2.24 8.97 -4.73
CA LEU A 204 -3.50 9.54 -5.17
C LEU A 204 -3.87 10.72 -4.27
N THR A 205 -4.48 11.75 -4.86
CA THR A 205 -4.92 12.97 -4.16
C THR A 205 -6.30 13.38 -4.67
N PRO A 206 -7.02 14.30 -4.01
CA PRO A 206 -8.29 14.83 -4.53
C PRO A 206 -8.18 15.37 -5.97
N SER A 207 -7.04 15.97 -6.34
CA SER A 207 -6.77 16.48 -7.69
C SER A 207 -6.32 15.42 -8.69
N ALA A 208 -5.78 14.29 -8.23
CA ALA A 208 -5.30 13.19 -9.05
C ALA A 208 -5.67 11.82 -8.40
N PRO A 209 -6.95 11.44 -8.42
CA PRO A 209 -7.45 10.31 -7.61
C PRO A 209 -7.43 8.97 -8.35
N GLU A 210 -6.65 8.83 -9.42
CA GLU A 210 -6.70 7.67 -10.31
C GLU A 210 -5.34 6.98 -10.46
N LEU A 211 -5.35 5.64 -10.34
CA LEU A 211 -4.22 4.75 -10.61
C LEU A 211 -4.45 4.04 -11.95
N SER A 212 -3.46 4.10 -12.85
CA SER A 212 -3.42 3.25 -14.05
C SER A 212 -3.16 1.79 -13.67
N LEU A 213 -3.92 0.86 -14.22
CA LEU A 213 -3.75 -0.59 -14.04
C LEU A 213 -3.14 -1.27 -15.27
N LYS A 214 -2.68 -0.47 -16.24
CA LYS A 214 -1.94 -0.88 -17.45
C LYS A 214 -0.59 -0.18 -17.50
#